data_AF-A0A2T3J788-F1
#
_entry.id   AF-A0A2T3J788-F1
#
_cell.length_a   1.000
_cell.length_b   1.000
_cell.length_c   1.000
_cell.angle_alpha   90.00
_cell.angle_beta   90.00
_cell.angle_gamma   90.00
#
_symmetry.space_group_name_H-M   'P 1'
#
loop_
_entity.id
_entity.type
_entity.pdbx_description
1 polymer ?
#
loop_
_entity_poly.entity_id
_entity_poly.type
_entity_poly.pdbx_seq_one_letter_code
_entity_poly.pdbx_strand_id
1 'polypeptide(L)' 'MVTDRIRVPIKWQSTGRHYQSGVTAARRDKLISCNPEEPFHDAFYKLGAYLTAVGLTYDDILEMTTF' A
#
# COMPACT_ATOMS: atom_id res chain seq x y z
N MET A 1 -17.25 -12.36 -13.05
CA MET A 1 -16.35 -12.05 -11.92
C MET A 1 -15.35 -11.01 -12.40
N VAL A 2 -15.55 -9.74 -12.04
CA VAL A 2 -14.55 -8.70 -12.30
C VAL A 2 -13.58 -8.77 -11.13
N THR A 3 -12.40 -9.33 -11.35
CA THR A 3 -11.30 -9.17 -10.41
C THR A 3 -10.87 -7.73 -10.50
N ASP A 4 -11.29 -6.91 -9.53
CA ASP A 4 -10.79 -5.55 -9.36
C ASP A 4 -9.28 -5.64 -9.21
N ARG A 5 -8.56 -5.39 -10.32
CA ARG A 5 -7.11 -5.32 -10.31
C ARG A 5 -6.77 -4.07 -9.52
N ILE A 6 -6.38 -4.27 -8.26
CA ILE A 6 -5.77 -3.22 -7.45
C ILE A 6 -4.67 -2.60 -8.29
N ARG A 7 -4.83 -1.32 -8.68
CA ARG A 7 -3.80 -0.58 -9.39
C ARG A 7 -2.65 -0.38 -8.41
N VAL A 8 -1.61 -1.18 -8.62
CA VAL A 8 -0.37 -1.06 -7.88
C VAL A 8 0.39 0.17 -8.43
N PRO A 9 0.80 1.13 -7.58
CA PRO A 9 1.60 2.28 -8.00
C PRO A 9 2.93 1.85 -8.61
N ILE A 10 3.66 2.79 -9.21
CA ILE A 10 4.97 2.53 -9.82
C ILE A 10 5.86 1.80 -8.82
N LYS A 11 6.24 0.57 -9.19
CA LYS A 11 7.18 -0.28 -8.49
C LYS A 11 8.49 -0.26 -9.27
N TRP A 12 9.60 -0.07 -8.56
CA TRP A 12 10.91 -0.36 -9.11
C TRP A 12 11.45 -1.61 -8.44
N GLN A 13 11.92 -2.55 -9.25
CA GLN A 13 12.61 -3.74 -8.80
C GLN A 13 14.07 -3.65 -9.22
N SER A 14 14.97 -3.93 -8.29
CA SER A 14 16.39 -4.06 -8.55
C SER A 14 16.95 -5.09 -7.60
N THR A 15 17.71 -6.05 -8.14
CA THR A 15 18.46 -7.08 -7.37
C THR A 15 17.81 -7.49 -6.04
N GLY A 16 16.60 -8.05 -6.12
CA GLY A 16 15.88 -8.61 -4.97
C GLY A 16 15.16 -7.61 -4.07
N ARG A 17 15.20 -6.32 -4.36
CA ARG A 17 14.55 -5.26 -3.57
C ARG A 17 13.32 -4.69 -4.29
N HIS A 18 12.29 -4.41 -3.50
CA HIS A 18 11.06 -3.79 -3.94
C HIS A 18 10.94 -2.39 -3.33
N TYR A 19 10.80 -1.39 -4.21
CA TYR A 19 10.58 -0.01 -3.79
C TYR A 19 9.14 0.38 -4.08
N GLN A 20 8.45 0.86 -3.05
CA GLN A 20 7.04 1.20 -3.11
C GLN A 20 6.88 2.72 -3.05
N SER A 21 6.19 3.29 -4.04
CA SER A 21 5.75 4.68 -3.97
C SER A 21 4.90 4.91 -2.72
N GLY A 22 4.93 6.13 -2.17
CA GLY A 22 4.18 6.49 -0.96
C GLY A 22 2.72 6.04 -0.99
N VAL A 23 2.27 5.47 0.12
CA VAL A 23 0.91 4.93 0.27
C VAL A 23 0.10 5.88 1.15
N THR A 24 -1.04 6.33 0.63
CA THR A 24 -2.00 7.16 1.36
C THR A 24 -3.35 6.45 1.48
N ALA A 25 -4.19 6.94 2.39
CA ALA A 25 -5.58 6.52 2.55
C ALA A 25 -6.47 6.81 1.34
N ALA A 26 -5.98 7.55 0.33
CA ALA A 26 -6.77 7.95 -0.82
C ALA A 26 -7.27 6.73 -1.61
N ARG A 27 -8.58 6.70 -1.86
CA ARG A 27 -9.29 5.67 -2.61
C ARG A 27 -10.32 6.31 -3.53
N ARG A 28 -10.66 5.63 -4.63
CA ARG A 28 -11.66 6.13 -5.59
C ARG A 28 -13.09 6.01 -5.07
N ASP A 29 -13.33 5.01 -4.22
CA ASP A 29 -14.63 4.56 -3.73
C ASP A 29 -14.95 5.06 -2.31
N LYS A 30 -13.98 5.68 -1.62
CA LYS A 30 -14.10 6.08 -0.21
C LYS A 30 -13.58 7.49 0.00
N LEU A 31 -14.37 8.35 0.64
CA LEU A 31 -13.92 9.66 1.11
C LEU A 31 -12.92 9.49 2.26
N ILE A 32 -11.96 10.41 2.37
CA ILE A 32 -11.01 10.43 3.48
C ILE A 32 -11.75 10.86 4.75
N SER A 33 -11.61 10.07 5.81
CA SER A 33 -12.21 10.36 7.11
C SER A 33 -11.55 11.57 7.78
N CYS A 34 -12.34 12.30 8.56
CA CYS A 34 -11.84 13.36 9.44
C CYS A 34 -11.32 12.83 10.78
N ASN A 35 -11.60 11.58 11.13
CA ASN A 35 -10.95 10.89 12.24
C ASN A 35 -9.51 10.54 11.82
N PRO A 36 -8.46 11.09 12.46
CA PRO A 36 -7.08 10.90 12.01
C PRO A 36 -6.59 9.45 12.06
N GLU A 37 -7.18 8.60 12.91
CA GLU A 37 -6.79 7.18 12.99
C GLU A 37 -7.20 6.40 11.73
N GLU A 38 -8.36 6.70 11.15
CA GLU A 38 -8.92 5.94 10.03
C GLU A 38 -8.06 6.01 8.76
N PRO A 39 -7.53 7.17 8.33
CA PRO A 39 -6.57 7.26 7.24
C PRO A 39 -5.29 6.45 7.47
N PHE A 40 -4.80 6.38 8.72
CA PHE A 40 -3.65 5.53 9.05
C PHE A 40 -3.99 4.06 8.80
N HIS A 41 -5.10 3.57 9.36
CA HIS A 41 -5.54 2.19 9.14
C HIS A 41 -5.76 1.86 7.65
N ASP A 42 -6.39 2.77 6.90
CA ASP A 42 -6.63 2.59 5.46
C ASP A 42 -5.32 2.54 4.66
N ALA A 43 -4.35 3.40 4.98
CA ALA A 43 -3.04 3.40 4.32
C ALA A 43 -2.29 2.09 4.58
N PHE A 44 -2.30 1.60 5.83
CA PHE A 44 -1.67 0.32 6.16
C PHE A 44 -2.37 -0.87 5.51
N TYR A 45 -3.72 -0.90 5.51
CA TYR A 45 -4.47 -1.94 4.79
C TYR A 45 -4.08 -2.02 3.31
N LYS A 46 -3.94 -0.86 2.66
CA LYS A 46 -3.54 -0.74 1.26
C LYS A 46 -2.09 -1.17 1.03
N LEU A 47 -1.18 -0.82 1.94
CA LEU A 47 0.21 -1.30 1.91
C LEU A 47 0.26 -2.84 1.98
N GLY A 48 -0.52 -3.44 2.88
CA GLY A 48 -0.62 -4.90 3.00
C GLY A 48 -1.04 -5.56 1.68
N ALA A 49 -2.08 -5.04 1.03
CA ALA A 49 -2.51 -5.53 -0.28
C ALA A 49 -1.42 -5.40 -1.36
N TYR A 50 -0.61 -4.33 -1.33
CA TYR A 50 0.50 -4.14 -2.27
C TYR A 50 1.67 -5.09 -2.05
N LEU A 51 1.95 -5.46 -0.79
CA LEU A 51 2.95 -6.47 -0.42
C LEU A 51 2.49 -7.86 -0.86
N THR A 52 1.25 -8.24 -0.52
CA THR A 52 0.66 -9.52 -0.91
C THR A 52 0.68 -9.70 -2.43
N ALA A 53 0.42 -8.64 -3.20
CA ALA A 53 0.44 -8.66 -4.65
C ALA A 53 1.82 -9.00 -5.28
N VAL A 54 2.91 -8.96 -4.50
CA VAL A 54 4.26 -9.35 -4.93
C VAL A 54 4.85 -10.48 -4.08
N GLY A 55 4.00 -11.19 -3.34
CA GLY A 55 4.43 -12.32 -2.50
C GLY A 55 5.26 -11.90 -1.28
N LEU A 56 5.11 -10.66 -0.82
CA LEU A 56 5.75 -10.14 0.38
C LEU A 56 4.73 -9.95 1.51
N THR A 57 5.26 -9.77 2.71
CA THR A 57 4.54 -9.50 3.96
C THR A 57 5.14 -8.27 4.64
N TYR A 58 4.56 -7.86 5.79
CA TYR A 58 5.14 -6.77 6.58
C TYR A 58 6.50 -7.15 7.18
N ASP A 59 6.78 -8.43 7.41
CA ASP A 59 8.06 -8.91 7.95
C ASP A 59 9.22 -8.73 6.95
N ASP A 60 8.90 -8.55 5.65
CA ASP A 60 9.87 -8.30 4.59
C ASP A 60 10.24 -6.81 4.45
N ILE A 61 9.63 -5.91 5.25
CA ILE A 61 9.91 -4.47 5.23
C ILE A 61 11.24 -4.22 5.96
N LEU A 62 12.25 -3.79 5.22
CA LEU A 62 13.54 -3.39 5.77
C LEU A 62 13.54 -1.95 6.33
N GLU A 63 12.80 -1.05 5.69
CA GLU A 63 12.74 0.37 6.05
C GLU A 63 11.40 0.96 5.62
N MET A 64 10.83 1.84 6.45
CA MET A 64 9.62 2.59 6.16
C MET A 64 9.70 4.00 6.76
N THR A 65 9.42 5.01 5.93
CA THR A 65 9.32 6.41 6.35
C THR A 65 7.85 6.83 6.35
N THR A 66 7.41 7.45 7.45
CA THR A 66 6.06 7.99 7.61
C THR A 66 6.11 9.52 7.60
N PHE A 67 5.08 10.16 7.03
CA PHE A 67 4.96 11.61 6.86
C PHE A 67 3.58 12.08 7.31
#